data_AF-A0A453C9A3-F1
#
_entry.id   AF-A0A453C9A3-F1
#
_cell.length_a   1.000
_cell.length_b   1.000
_cell.length_c   1.000
_cell.angle_alpha   90.00
_cell.angle_beta   90.00
_cell.angle_gamma   90.00
#
_symmetry.space_group_name_H-M   'P 1'
#
loop_
_entity.id
_entity.type
_entity.pdbx_description
1 polymer ?
#
loop_
_entity_poly.entity_id
_entity_poly.type
_entity_poly.pdbx_seq_one_letter_code
_entity_poly.pdbx_strand_id
1 'polypeptide(L)'
;EYAMSKFLNQIFSSGNTMGCICSFPKESTSRKFDIKEEVLLTVLTQLEIGEEQYLHLLPQFSVTCTLYFHKTSPQLLADKDILLRSILNKSEMKDGSYVFEVPRVANDMRITMNEVFDRLQKLKFSGELSYELKDPAYCYMILKRPDDLNALSANLTKWLSEVENSKIRKLDAMFALAYYAVKGCKKTDGCSGSEHTPCIQKRIIDYFSKKEGTPDDDYCTPLRKSRFGCSLLTKLTRAFASCAVPC
;
A
#
# COMPACT_ATOMS: atom_id res chain seq x y z
N GLU A 1 -0.91 -18.29 -8.93
CA GLU A 1 0.15 -18.46 -7.90
C GLU A 1 1.48 -17.77 -8.19
N TYR A 2 1.90 -17.57 -9.45
CA TYR A 2 3.27 -17.11 -9.75
C TYR A 2 3.58 -15.64 -9.44
N ALA A 3 2.60 -14.73 -9.54
CA ALA A 3 2.83 -13.29 -9.38
C ALA A 3 3.17 -12.90 -7.93
N MET A 4 2.51 -13.52 -6.93
CA MET A 4 2.75 -13.22 -5.51
C MET A 4 4.16 -13.62 -5.08
N SER A 5 4.58 -14.84 -5.41
CA SER A 5 5.93 -15.34 -5.10
C SER A 5 6.99 -14.43 -5.72
N LYS A 6 6.82 -14.03 -6.99
CA LYS A 6 7.71 -13.08 -7.66
C LYS A 6 7.76 -11.71 -6.98
N PHE A 7 6.60 -11.18 -6.56
CA PHE A 7 6.53 -9.90 -5.88
C PHE A 7 7.23 -9.96 -4.51
N LEU A 8 6.99 -11.00 -3.72
CA LEU A 8 7.66 -11.20 -2.42
C LEU A 8 9.17 -11.39 -2.59
N ASN A 9 9.62 -12.11 -3.62
CA ASN A 9 11.04 -12.23 -3.95
C ASN A 9 11.68 -10.86 -4.27
N GLN A 10 10.95 -9.92 -4.87
CA GLN A 10 11.44 -8.55 -5.06
C GLN A 10 11.51 -7.78 -3.73
N ILE A 11 10.49 -7.92 -2.87
CA ILE A 11 10.48 -7.28 -1.54
C ILE A 11 11.66 -7.76 -0.70
N PHE A 12 11.88 -9.07 -0.61
CA PHE A 12 12.91 -9.68 0.24
C PHE A 12 14.18 -10.02 -0.52
N SER A 13 14.43 -9.38 -1.67
CA SER A 13 15.62 -9.60 -2.47
C SER A 13 16.91 -9.39 -1.65
N SER A 14 17.98 -10.09 -2.02
CA SER A 14 19.24 -10.06 -1.26
C SER A 14 19.82 -8.65 -1.11
N GLY A 15 19.60 -7.77 -2.09
CA GLY A 15 20.00 -6.36 -2.06
C GLY A 15 19.25 -5.51 -1.04
N ASN A 16 18.10 -5.96 -0.54
CA ASN A 16 17.30 -5.23 0.44
C ASN A 16 17.72 -5.64 1.86
N THR A 17 18.63 -4.86 2.46
CA THR A 17 19.11 -5.11 3.82
C THR A 17 18.07 -4.74 4.88
N MET A 18 18.02 -5.48 5.98
CA MET A 18 17.14 -5.15 7.11
C MET A 18 17.47 -3.77 7.68
N GLY A 19 16.45 -3.02 8.08
CA GLY A 19 16.60 -1.66 8.60
C GLY A 19 16.86 -0.58 7.55
N CYS A 20 17.04 -0.93 6.28
CA CYS A 20 17.15 0.06 5.20
C CYS A 20 15.79 0.38 4.59
N ILE A 21 15.69 1.60 4.07
CA ILE A 21 14.55 2.10 3.32
C ILE A 21 14.59 1.45 1.93
N CYS A 22 13.59 0.64 1.65
CA CYS A 22 13.33 0.06 0.34
C CYS A 22 12.18 0.80 -0.33
N SER A 23 12.17 0.78 -1.65
CA SER A 23 11.10 1.37 -2.43
C SER A 23 10.84 0.60 -3.71
N PHE A 24 9.61 0.67 -4.21
CA PHE A 24 9.32 0.30 -5.59
C PHE A 24 8.30 1.26 -6.20
N PRO A 25 8.55 1.78 -7.43
CA PRO A 25 7.62 2.70 -8.07
C PRO A 25 6.29 2.02 -8.38
N LYS A 26 5.19 2.67 -8.07
CA LYS A 26 3.85 2.07 -8.09
C LYS A 26 3.47 1.57 -9.48
N GLU A 27 3.51 2.46 -10.47
CA GLU A 27 3.07 2.16 -11.84
C GLU A 27 3.97 1.12 -12.52
N SER A 28 5.29 1.25 -12.39
CA SER A 28 6.23 0.29 -12.99
C SER A 28 6.15 -1.09 -12.35
N THR A 29 5.93 -1.16 -11.03
CA THR A 29 5.76 -2.43 -10.30
C THR A 29 4.44 -3.09 -10.64
N SER A 30 3.36 -2.30 -10.73
CA SER A 30 2.04 -2.75 -11.16
C SER A 30 2.11 -3.40 -12.55
N ARG A 31 2.71 -2.70 -13.53
CA ARG A 31 2.93 -3.21 -14.88
C ARG A 31 3.83 -4.46 -14.91
N LYS A 32 4.90 -4.48 -14.11
CA LYS A 32 5.86 -5.59 -14.09
C LYS A 32 5.24 -6.90 -13.62
N PHE A 33 4.37 -6.85 -12.63
CA PHE A 33 3.78 -8.04 -12.03
C PHE A 33 2.36 -8.35 -12.48
N ASP A 34 1.75 -7.46 -13.28
CA ASP A 34 0.33 -7.53 -13.63
C ASP A 34 -0.57 -7.58 -12.39
N ILE A 35 -0.25 -6.73 -11.40
CA ILE A 35 -0.99 -6.61 -10.13
C ILE A 35 -1.36 -5.14 -9.95
N LYS A 36 -2.65 -4.86 -9.77
CA LYS A 36 -3.13 -3.49 -9.54
C LYS A 36 -2.47 -2.85 -8.31
N GLU A 37 -2.26 -1.54 -8.36
CA GLU A 37 -1.60 -0.79 -7.29
C GLU A 37 -2.26 -0.99 -5.93
N GLU A 38 -3.59 -1.01 -5.86
CA GLU A 38 -4.32 -1.23 -4.62
C GLU A 38 -4.10 -2.64 -4.03
N VAL A 39 -3.86 -3.64 -4.87
CA VAL A 39 -3.57 -5.01 -4.42
C VAL A 39 -2.13 -5.08 -3.89
N LEU A 40 -1.17 -4.41 -4.53
CA LEU A 40 0.19 -4.29 -4.02
C LEU A 40 0.20 -3.65 -2.62
N LEU A 41 -0.49 -2.54 -2.44
CA LEU A 41 -0.61 -1.88 -1.13
C LEU A 41 -1.30 -2.78 -0.10
N THR A 42 -2.34 -3.51 -0.52
CA THR A 42 -3.06 -4.46 0.34
C THR A 42 -2.10 -5.54 0.87
N VAL A 43 -1.26 -6.11 0.00
CA VAL A 43 -0.26 -7.11 0.39
C VAL A 43 0.79 -6.51 1.32
N LEU A 44 1.32 -5.33 1.02
CA LEU A 44 2.30 -4.67 1.91
C LEU A 44 1.70 -4.37 3.28
N THR A 45 0.44 -3.97 3.32
CA THR A 45 -0.25 -3.72 4.58
C THR A 45 -0.41 -5.03 5.34
N GLN A 46 -0.77 -6.12 4.67
CA GLN A 46 -0.81 -7.46 5.29
C GLN A 46 0.55 -7.90 5.83
N LEU A 47 1.66 -7.54 5.18
CA LEU A 47 3.01 -7.79 5.67
C LEU A 47 3.39 -6.89 6.87
N GLU A 48 2.72 -5.76 7.07
CA GLU A 48 2.94 -4.84 8.19
C GLU A 48 2.08 -5.18 9.41
N ILE A 49 0.80 -5.52 9.21
CA ILE A 49 -0.18 -5.69 10.30
C ILE A 49 -0.70 -7.14 10.42
N GLY A 50 -0.09 -8.08 9.69
CA GLY A 50 -0.40 -9.50 9.72
C GLY A 50 -0.05 -10.16 11.06
N GLU A 51 -0.19 -11.48 11.10
CA GLU A 51 0.20 -12.29 12.28
C GLU A 51 1.68 -12.08 12.63
N GLU A 52 2.50 -11.98 11.60
CA GLU A 52 3.89 -11.55 11.71
C GLU A 52 4.09 -10.23 10.98
N GLN A 53 4.86 -9.34 11.62
CA GLN A 53 5.25 -8.06 11.05
C GLN A 53 6.60 -8.19 10.35
N TYR A 54 6.59 -8.26 9.01
CA TYR A 54 7.79 -8.40 8.19
C TYR A 54 8.41 -7.06 7.81
N LEU A 55 7.58 -6.04 7.65
CA LEU A 55 8.02 -4.70 7.24
C LEU A 55 7.26 -3.60 7.98
N HIS A 56 7.77 -2.38 7.87
CA HIS A 56 7.07 -1.16 8.24
C HIS A 56 6.85 -0.30 7.01
N LEU A 57 5.61 0.12 6.77
CA LEU A 57 5.27 1.04 5.68
C LEU A 57 5.68 2.46 6.07
N LEU A 58 6.35 3.13 5.15
CA LEU A 58 6.76 4.53 5.28
C LEU A 58 5.79 5.44 4.50
N PRO A 59 5.78 6.76 4.78
CA PRO A 59 5.01 7.68 3.97
C PRO A 59 5.41 7.58 2.48
N GLN A 60 4.43 7.74 1.60
CA GLN A 60 4.63 7.51 0.17
C GLN A 60 5.24 8.77 -0.46
N PHE A 61 6.45 8.62 -1.01
CA PHE A 61 7.14 9.67 -1.73
C PHE A 61 7.41 9.25 -3.17
N SER A 62 7.66 10.26 -4.01
CA SER A 62 8.35 10.08 -5.28
C SER A 62 9.83 9.84 -5.01
N VAL A 63 10.39 8.75 -5.56
CA VAL A 63 11.73 8.27 -5.17
C VAL A 63 12.83 8.68 -6.14
N THR A 64 12.47 9.10 -7.35
CA THR A 64 13.44 9.63 -8.32
C THR A 64 13.43 11.15 -8.23
N CYS A 65 14.59 11.75 -8.00
CA CYS A 65 14.76 13.19 -7.90
C CYS A 65 15.73 13.68 -8.98
N THR A 66 15.34 14.72 -9.70
CA THR A 66 16.19 15.45 -10.64
C THR A 66 16.53 16.82 -10.07
N LEU A 67 17.81 17.16 -9.96
CA LEU A 67 18.30 18.44 -9.46
C LEU A 67 18.82 19.33 -10.59
N TYR A 68 18.51 20.63 -10.45
CA TYR A 68 18.99 21.70 -11.32
C TYR A 68 19.64 22.77 -10.44
N PHE A 69 20.89 23.11 -10.72
CA PHE A 69 21.65 24.13 -9.97
C PHE A 69 21.64 25.46 -10.71
N HIS A 70 21.51 26.57 -9.98
CA HIS A 70 21.31 27.91 -10.58
C HIS A 70 22.40 28.92 -10.26
N LYS A 71 22.85 28.98 -9.00
CA LYS A 71 23.75 30.03 -8.50
C LYS A 71 25.17 29.51 -8.34
N THR A 72 25.35 28.64 -7.38
CA THR A 72 26.66 28.07 -7.05
C THR A 72 26.86 26.78 -7.82
N SER A 73 28.09 26.52 -8.29
CA SER A 73 28.38 25.28 -9.01
C SER A 73 28.17 24.05 -8.10
N PRO A 74 27.72 22.91 -8.65
CA PRO A 74 27.39 21.73 -7.85
C PRO A 74 28.54 21.26 -6.94
N GLN A 75 29.78 21.28 -7.46
CA GLN A 75 30.96 20.84 -6.71
C GLN A 75 31.28 21.77 -5.53
N LEU A 76 31.21 23.09 -5.73
CA LEU A 76 31.46 24.05 -4.66
C LEU A 76 30.40 23.99 -3.54
N LEU A 77 29.16 23.63 -3.89
CA LEU A 77 28.13 23.36 -2.88
C LEU A 77 28.38 22.04 -2.16
N ALA A 78 28.76 20.98 -2.87
CA ALA A 78 29.09 19.68 -2.29
C ALA A 78 30.32 19.74 -1.36
N ASP A 79 31.24 20.68 -1.57
CA ASP A 79 32.36 20.92 -0.65
C ASP A 79 31.89 21.42 0.72
N LYS A 80 30.72 22.07 0.78
CA LYS A 80 30.14 22.65 2.00
C LYS A 80 29.00 21.82 2.59
N ASP A 81 28.24 21.13 1.75
CA ASP A 81 27.06 20.36 2.13
C ASP A 81 27.26 18.86 1.89
N ILE A 82 27.29 18.09 2.98
CA ILE A 82 27.51 16.64 2.96
C ILE A 82 26.37 15.90 2.24
N LEU A 83 25.12 16.40 2.33
CA LEU A 83 24.01 15.81 1.58
C LEU A 83 24.23 15.98 0.08
N LEU A 84 24.55 17.19 -0.37
CA LEU A 84 24.81 17.42 -1.80
C LEU A 84 25.99 16.60 -2.30
N ARG A 85 27.06 16.47 -1.52
CA ARG A 85 28.16 15.57 -1.85
C ARG A 85 27.71 14.13 -2.02
N SER A 86 26.91 13.62 -1.09
CA SER A 86 26.35 12.28 -1.18
C SER A 86 25.44 12.11 -2.40
N ILE A 87 24.61 13.12 -2.71
CA ILE A 87 23.74 13.09 -3.87
C ILE A 87 24.57 13.04 -5.16
N LEU A 88 25.52 13.95 -5.33
CA LEU A 88 26.35 14.01 -6.55
C LEU A 88 27.07 12.68 -6.79
N ASN A 89 27.63 12.08 -5.74
CA ASN A 89 28.31 10.78 -5.81
C ASN A 89 27.38 9.62 -6.21
N LYS A 90 26.06 9.75 -6.03
CA LYS A 90 25.07 8.71 -6.36
C LYS A 90 24.15 9.08 -7.52
N SER A 91 24.40 10.21 -8.15
CA SER A 91 23.59 10.73 -9.24
C SER A 91 24.16 10.35 -10.60
N GLU A 92 23.27 10.22 -11.57
CA GLU A 92 23.60 10.20 -12.98
C GLU A 92 23.42 11.61 -13.55
N MET A 93 24.43 12.11 -14.27
CA MET A 93 24.31 13.40 -14.96
C MET A 93 23.59 13.20 -16.30
N LYS A 94 22.49 13.93 -16.51
CA LYS A 94 21.67 13.90 -17.73
C LYS A 94 21.35 15.32 -18.14
N ASP A 95 21.86 15.74 -19.30
CA ASP A 95 21.60 17.07 -19.89
C ASP A 95 21.84 18.24 -18.92
N GLY A 96 22.91 18.17 -18.14
CA GLY A 96 23.28 19.20 -17.16
C GLY A 96 22.49 19.15 -15.84
N SER A 97 21.56 18.19 -15.70
CA SER A 97 20.84 17.91 -14.45
C SER A 97 21.39 16.65 -13.77
N TYR A 98 21.10 16.49 -12.48
CA TYR A 98 21.55 15.35 -11.69
C TYR A 98 20.35 14.51 -11.24
N VAL A 99 20.28 13.26 -11.70
CA VAL A 99 19.18 12.34 -11.39
C VAL A 99 19.66 11.30 -10.39
N PHE A 100 18.93 11.12 -9.28
CA PHE A 100 19.28 10.13 -8.26
C PHE A 100 18.04 9.54 -7.58
N GLU A 101 18.23 8.40 -6.93
CA GLU A 101 17.20 7.77 -6.09
C GLU A 101 17.33 8.24 -4.63
N VAL A 102 16.27 8.85 -4.10
CA VAL A 102 16.21 9.39 -2.74
C VAL A 102 16.48 8.31 -1.67
N PRO A 103 15.88 7.11 -1.72
CA PRO A 103 16.14 6.06 -0.72
C PRO A 103 17.61 5.64 -0.68
N ARG A 104 18.30 5.63 -1.83
CA ARG A 104 19.71 5.24 -1.92
C ARG A 104 20.61 6.24 -1.18
N VAL A 105 20.32 7.54 -1.29
CA VAL A 105 21.03 8.59 -0.55
C VAL A 105 20.68 8.55 0.94
N ALA A 106 19.39 8.41 1.26
CA ALA A 106 18.91 8.34 2.64
C ALA A 106 19.57 7.18 3.42
N ASN A 107 19.63 5.99 2.81
CA ASN A 107 20.26 4.81 3.41
C ASN A 107 21.77 4.97 3.64
N ASP A 108 22.48 5.53 2.66
CA ASP A 108 23.93 5.74 2.74
C ASP A 108 24.31 6.72 3.84
N MET A 109 23.51 7.78 3.97
CA MET A 109 23.69 8.79 5.01
C MET A 109 23.07 8.40 6.36
N ARG A 110 22.33 7.28 6.41
CA ARG A 110 21.54 6.83 7.58
C ARG A 110 20.59 7.92 8.12
N ILE A 111 19.93 8.61 7.21
CA ILE A 111 18.89 9.62 7.51
C ILE A 111 17.56 9.19 6.91
N THR A 112 16.47 9.83 7.33
CA THR A 112 15.14 9.60 6.76
C THR A 112 14.99 10.31 5.40
N MET A 113 14.03 9.84 4.58
CA MET A 113 13.69 10.55 3.34
C MET A 113 13.19 11.98 3.60
N ASN A 114 12.47 12.20 4.71
CA ASN A 114 12.03 13.54 5.12
C ASN A 114 13.22 14.47 5.33
N GLU A 115 14.27 14.02 6.03
CA GLU A 115 15.47 14.84 6.24
C GLU A 115 16.19 15.17 4.92
N VAL A 116 16.16 14.29 3.93
CA VAL A 116 16.66 14.62 2.58
C VAL A 116 15.82 15.74 1.97
N PHE A 117 14.50 15.61 1.96
CA PHE A 117 13.60 16.61 1.39
C PHE A 117 13.67 17.95 2.13
N ASP A 118 13.70 17.96 3.46
CA ASP A 118 13.81 19.18 4.27
C ASP A 118 15.07 19.98 3.93
N ARG A 119 16.20 19.28 3.72
CA ARG A 119 17.47 19.92 3.34
C ARG A 119 17.43 20.43 1.89
N LEU A 120 16.90 19.65 0.95
CA LEU A 120 16.71 20.10 -0.43
C LEU A 120 15.76 21.30 -0.51
N GLN A 121 14.72 21.34 0.31
CA GLN A 121 13.76 22.42 0.36
C GLN A 121 14.40 23.72 0.87
N LYS A 122 15.29 23.65 1.88
CA LYS A 122 16.08 24.82 2.33
C LYS A 122 16.95 25.39 1.20
N LEU A 123 17.62 24.53 0.45
CA LEU A 123 18.45 24.94 -0.70
C LEU A 123 17.61 25.51 -1.86
N LYS A 124 16.39 24.99 -2.03
CA LYS A 124 15.42 25.55 -2.97
C LYS A 124 14.98 26.95 -2.55
N PHE A 125 14.69 27.16 -1.27
CA PHE A 125 14.30 28.48 -0.74
C PHE A 125 15.43 29.51 -0.77
N SER A 126 16.69 29.10 -0.62
CA SER A 126 17.84 29.99 -0.85
C SER A 126 18.09 30.29 -2.34
N GLY A 127 17.39 29.60 -3.24
CA GLY A 127 17.53 29.73 -4.68
C GLY A 127 18.82 29.13 -5.24
N GLU A 128 19.48 28.24 -4.50
CA GLU A 128 20.69 27.53 -4.98
C GLU A 128 20.35 26.52 -6.07
N LEU A 129 19.20 25.85 -5.92
CA LEU A 129 18.74 24.79 -6.81
C LEU A 129 17.21 24.77 -6.96
N SER A 130 16.74 24.03 -7.95
CA SER A 130 15.38 23.52 -8.03
C SER A 130 15.42 22.00 -8.22
N TYR A 131 14.29 21.34 -7.99
CA TYR A 131 14.19 19.90 -8.16
C TYR A 131 12.82 19.45 -8.64
N GLU A 132 12.82 18.35 -9.38
CA GLU A 132 11.63 17.63 -9.83
C GLU A 132 11.61 16.24 -9.21
N LEU A 133 10.43 15.79 -8.80
CA LEU A 133 10.22 14.46 -8.25
C LEU A 133 9.38 13.62 -9.20
N LYS A 134 9.83 12.39 -9.46
CA LYS A 134 9.18 11.40 -10.32
C LYS A 134 9.08 10.05 -9.60
N ASP A 135 8.31 9.15 -10.19
CA ASP A 135 8.16 7.78 -9.72
C ASP A 135 7.59 7.68 -8.30
N PRO A 136 6.30 8.02 -8.09
CA PRO A 136 5.61 7.74 -6.84
C PRO A 136 5.79 6.28 -6.46
N ALA A 137 6.21 6.01 -5.22
CA ALA A 137 6.59 4.66 -4.80
C ALA A 137 5.95 4.26 -3.48
N TYR A 138 5.83 2.94 -3.31
CA TYR A 138 5.64 2.35 -1.99
C TYR A 138 7.00 2.27 -1.32
N CYS A 139 7.12 2.97 -0.19
CA CYS A 139 8.35 3.00 0.60
C CYS A 139 8.13 2.19 1.89
N TYR A 140 9.11 1.40 2.27
CA TYR A 140 9.01 0.51 3.42
C TYR A 140 10.39 0.19 3.98
N MET A 141 10.43 -0.34 5.20
CA MET A 141 11.63 -0.83 5.84
C MET A 141 11.44 -2.29 6.22
N ILE A 142 12.39 -3.15 5.86
CA ILE A 142 12.35 -4.57 6.23
C ILE A 142 12.73 -4.71 7.71
N LEU A 143 11.83 -5.31 8.49
CA LEU A 143 12.02 -5.58 9.91
C LEU A 143 12.44 -7.03 10.15
N LYS A 144 11.85 -7.96 9.41
CA LYS A 144 12.10 -9.40 9.51
C LYS A 144 12.05 -10.02 8.11
N ARG A 145 12.95 -10.96 7.83
CA ARG A 145 12.85 -11.81 6.64
C ARG A 145 12.09 -13.10 6.96
N PRO A 146 11.20 -13.57 6.07
CA PRO A 146 10.51 -14.84 6.26
C PRO A 146 11.49 -16.01 6.14
N ASP A 147 11.32 -17.00 7.01
CA ASP A 147 12.10 -18.24 6.97
C ASP A 147 11.72 -19.10 5.74
N ASP A 148 10.43 -19.08 5.37
CA ASP A 148 9.90 -19.73 4.17
C ASP A 148 9.05 -18.76 3.34
N LEU A 149 9.65 -18.28 2.26
CA LEU A 149 9.04 -17.36 1.30
C LEU A 149 7.89 -18.01 0.51
N ASN A 150 7.96 -19.32 0.26
CA ASN A 150 6.93 -20.05 -0.46
C ASN A 150 5.69 -20.25 0.40
N ALA A 151 5.89 -20.61 1.67
CA ALA A 151 4.79 -20.69 2.65
C ALA A 151 4.11 -19.33 2.83
N LEU A 152 4.88 -18.24 2.94
CA LEU A 152 4.31 -16.89 3.01
C LEU A 152 3.49 -16.54 1.75
N SER A 153 4.00 -16.87 0.56
CA SER A 153 3.29 -16.68 -0.71
C SER A 153 1.98 -17.45 -0.77
N ALA A 154 1.97 -18.72 -0.34
CA ALA A 154 0.77 -19.56 -0.32
C ALA A 154 -0.27 -18.99 0.66
N ASN A 155 0.17 -18.57 1.85
CA ASN A 155 -0.70 -17.97 2.86
C ASN A 155 -1.33 -16.66 2.38
N LEU A 156 -0.55 -15.77 1.76
CA LEU A 156 -1.07 -14.52 1.19
C LEU A 156 -2.02 -14.77 0.02
N THR A 157 -1.73 -15.75 -0.83
CA THR A 157 -2.61 -16.13 -1.94
C THR A 157 -3.95 -16.65 -1.41
N LYS A 158 -3.91 -17.55 -0.43
CA LYS A 158 -5.10 -18.07 0.23
C LYS A 158 -5.93 -16.94 0.85
N TRP A 159 -5.28 -16.04 1.59
CA TRP A 159 -5.95 -14.88 2.20
C TRP A 159 -6.62 -13.97 1.16
N LEU A 160 -5.95 -13.69 0.04
CA LEU A 160 -6.55 -12.91 -1.05
C LEU A 160 -7.78 -13.61 -1.65
N SER A 161 -7.74 -14.94 -1.82
CA SER A 161 -8.89 -15.73 -2.27
C SER A 161 -10.04 -15.70 -1.25
N GLU A 162 -9.74 -15.72 0.05
CA GLU A 162 -10.77 -15.56 1.09
C GLU A 162 -11.43 -14.17 1.05
N VAL A 163 -10.63 -13.11 0.82
CA VAL A 163 -11.14 -11.75 0.63
C VAL A 163 -12.04 -11.67 -0.61
N GLU A 164 -11.64 -12.28 -1.73
CA GLU A 164 -12.44 -12.37 -2.95
C GLU A 164 -13.75 -13.11 -2.71
N ASN A 165 -13.70 -14.30 -2.12
CA ASN A 165 -14.88 -15.11 -1.79
C ASN A 165 -15.84 -14.40 -0.85
N SER A 166 -15.33 -13.61 0.10
CA SER A 166 -16.16 -12.77 0.97
C SER A 166 -16.90 -11.68 0.16
N LYS A 167 -16.26 -11.08 -0.86
CA LYS A 167 -16.92 -10.11 -1.74
C LYS A 167 -18.02 -10.77 -2.58
N ILE A 168 -17.76 -11.95 -3.12
CA ILE A 168 -18.75 -12.74 -3.88
C ILE A 168 -19.96 -13.06 -2.99
N ARG A 169 -19.75 -13.60 -1.79
CA ARG A 169 -20.85 -13.91 -0.85
C ARG A 169 -21.70 -12.68 -0.49
N LYS A 170 -21.09 -11.51 -0.34
CA LYS A 170 -21.83 -10.25 -0.09
C LYS A 170 -22.71 -9.88 -1.29
N LEU A 171 -22.20 -10.03 -2.51
CA LEU A 171 -22.98 -9.80 -3.72
C LEU A 171 -24.11 -10.82 -3.87
N ASP A 172 -23.85 -12.10 -3.60
CA ASP A 172 -24.87 -13.15 -3.63
C ASP A 172 -25.98 -12.88 -2.61
N ALA A 173 -25.63 -12.43 -1.40
CA ALA A 173 -26.60 -12.05 -0.38
C ALA A 173 -27.46 -10.86 -0.83
N MET A 174 -26.86 -9.84 -1.45
CA MET A 174 -27.58 -8.69 -2.01
C MET A 174 -28.52 -9.11 -3.15
N PHE A 175 -28.04 -9.97 -4.06
CA PHE A 175 -28.82 -10.48 -5.17
C PHE A 175 -30.00 -11.33 -4.67
N ALA A 176 -29.75 -12.25 -3.75
CA ALA A 176 -30.79 -13.10 -3.16
C ALA A 176 -31.89 -12.28 -2.47
N LEU A 177 -31.51 -11.20 -1.78
CA LEU A 177 -32.44 -10.25 -1.18
C LEU A 177 -33.32 -9.56 -2.25
N ALA A 178 -32.70 -9.02 -3.30
CA ALA A 178 -33.41 -8.33 -4.38
C ALA A 178 -34.34 -9.30 -5.14
N TYR A 179 -33.83 -10.49 -5.48
CA TYR A 179 -34.61 -11.54 -6.13
C TYR A 179 -35.81 -11.96 -5.27
N TYR A 180 -35.59 -12.14 -3.96
CA TYR A 180 -36.67 -12.45 -3.03
C TYR A 180 -37.73 -11.36 -3.01
N ALA A 181 -37.36 -10.07 -2.92
CA ALA A 181 -38.32 -8.98 -2.92
C ALA A 181 -39.22 -9.01 -4.17
N VAL A 182 -38.63 -9.20 -5.35
CA VAL A 182 -39.36 -9.15 -6.64
C VAL A 182 -40.17 -10.43 -6.92
N LYS A 183 -39.62 -11.61 -6.63
CA LYS A 183 -40.18 -12.91 -7.06
C LYS A 183 -40.63 -13.81 -5.91
N GLY A 184 -39.99 -13.72 -4.75
CA GLY A 184 -40.21 -14.62 -3.61
C GLY A 184 -41.12 -14.06 -2.52
N CYS A 185 -41.39 -12.75 -2.51
CA CYS A 185 -42.21 -12.09 -1.51
C CYS A 185 -43.68 -12.47 -1.72
N LYS A 186 -44.24 -13.22 -0.78
CA LYS A 186 -45.66 -13.63 -0.78
C LYS A 186 -46.64 -12.49 -0.46
N LYS A 187 -46.15 -11.25 -0.29
CA LYS A 187 -46.93 -10.07 0.15
C LYS A 187 -47.69 -10.30 1.46
N THR A 188 -47.12 -11.14 2.31
CA THR A 188 -47.51 -11.33 3.71
C THR A 188 -46.62 -10.45 4.60
N ASP A 189 -47.03 -10.18 5.84
CA ASP A 189 -46.25 -9.41 6.82
C ASP A 189 -46.00 -7.93 6.45
N GLY A 190 -47.02 -7.24 5.95
CA GLY A 190 -46.99 -5.78 5.75
C GLY A 190 -46.43 -5.30 4.41
N CYS A 191 -46.08 -6.21 3.49
CA CYS A 191 -45.71 -5.86 2.11
C CYS A 191 -46.96 -5.76 1.21
N SER A 192 -47.14 -4.64 0.51
CA SER A 192 -48.28 -4.39 -0.38
C SER A 192 -47.85 -3.92 -1.77
N GLY A 193 -48.48 -4.42 -2.84
CA GLY A 193 -48.19 -3.94 -4.19
C GLY A 193 -46.71 -4.10 -4.58
N SER A 194 -46.02 -2.97 -4.80
CA SER A 194 -44.58 -2.84 -5.06
C SER A 194 -43.75 -2.46 -3.82
N GLU A 195 -44.38 -2.35 -2.66
CA GLU A 195 -43.73 -1.96 -1.41
C GLU A 195 -43.17 -3.19 -0.69
N HIS A 196 -41.85 -3.34 -0.74
CA HIS A 196 -41.12 -4.46 -0.14
C HIS A 196 -40.25 -4.05 1.06
N THR A 197 -40.37 -2.82 1.52
CA THR A 197 -39.55 -2.27 2.63
C THR A 197 -39.57 -3.17 3.88
N PRO A 198 -40.72 -3.66 4.39
CA PRO A 198 -40.74 -4.46 5.61
C PRO A 198 -39.97 -5.79 5.50
N CYS A 199 -40.16 -6.54 4.41
CA CYS A 199 -39.48 -7.82 4.24
C CYS A 199 -37.99 -7.66 3.93
N ILE A 200 -37.61 -6.57 3.24
CA ILE A 200 -36.20 -6.22 3.00
C ILE A 200 -35.51 -5.89 4.32
N GLN A 201 -36.10 -5.02 5.14
CA GLN A 201 -35.55 -4.64 6.45
C GLN A 201 -35.36 -5.85 7.36
N LYS A 202 -36.35 -6.75 7.43
CA LYS A 202 -36.24 -7.98 8.22
C LYS A 202 -35.03 -8.83 7.81
N ARG A 203 -34.85 -9.08 6.51
CA ARG A 203 -33.72 -9.87 6.01
C ARG A 203 -32.37 -9.19 6.20
N ILE A 204 -32.31 -7.86 6.12
CA ILE A 204 -31.11 -7.09 6.43
C ILE A 204 -30.74 -7.28 7.90
N ILE A 205 -31.70 -7.16 8.81
CA ILE A 205 -31.49 -7.40 10.25
C ILE A 205 -31.00 -8.82 10.48
N ASP A 206 -31.63 -9.82 9.85
CA ASP A 206 -31.21 -11.22 9.95
C ASP A 206 -29.76 -11.42 9.47
N TYR A 207 -29.39 -10.83 8.33
CA TYR A 207 -28.02 -10.90 7.79
C TYR A 207 -26.99 -10.35 8.77
N PHE A 208 -27.25 -9.19 9.39
CA PHE A 208 -26.33 -8.58 10.36
C PHE A 208 -26.40 -9.22 11.76
N SER A 209 -27.45 -9.98 12.06
CA SER A 209 -27.63 -10.66 13.36
C SER A 209 -27.00 -12.06 13.40
N LYS A 210 -26.68 -12.65 12.25
CA LYS A 210 -25.94 -13.91 12.18
C LYS A 210 -24.57 -13.72 12.83
N LYS A 211 -24.32 -14.41 13.95
CA LYS A 211 -22.96 -14.51 14.52
C LYS A 211 -22.06 -15.22 13.50
N GLU A 212 -20.93 -14.63 13.16
CA GLU A 212 -19.88 -15.29 12.37
C GLU A 212 -19.45 -16.57 13.09
N GLY A 213 -20.00 -17.74 12.69
CA GLY A 213 -19.63 -19.01 13.33
C GLY A 213 -20.62 -20.18 13.26
N THR A 214 -21.82 -20.05 12.70
CA THR A 214 -22.65 -21.23 12.40
C THR A 214 -22.48 -21.64 10.94
N PRO A 215 -21.79 -22.76 10.66
CA PRO A 215 -21.74 -23.33 9.32
C PRO A 215 -23.09 -23.98 9.05
N ASP A 216 -23.95 -23.31 8.29
CA ASP A 216 -25.00 -24.03 7.57
C ASP A 216 -24.35 -24.54 6.28
N ASP A 217 -24.18 -25.87 6.25
CA ASP A 217 -23.74 -26.76 5.18
C ASP A 217 -22.65 -26.29 4.19
N ASP A 218 -21.59 -27.09 4.23
CA ASP A 218 -20.48 -27.32 3.30
C ASP A 218 -19.35 -26.26 3.21
N TYR A 219 -18.18 -26.68 3.74
CA TYR A 219 -16.84 -26.09 3.66
C TYR A 219 -16.63 -24.67 4.20
N CYS A 220 -16.44 -24.48 5.52
CA CYS A 220 -15.61 -23.36 6.01
C CYS A 220 -15.11 -23.53 7.46
N THR A 221 -13.80 -23.33 7.62
CA THR A 221 -13.09 -23.08 8.89
C THR A 221 -13.35 -21.64 9.37
N PRO A 222 -13.35 -21.34 10.68
CA PRO A 222 -13.75 -20.02 11.19
C PRO A 222 -12.73 -18.92 10.90
N LEU A 223 -13.23 -17.75 10.48
CA LEU A 223 -12.51 -16.48 10.49
C LEU A 223 -12.13 -16.13 11.94
N ARG A 224 -10.84 -16.23 12.29
CA ARG A 224 -10.34 -15.65 13.54
C ARG A 224 -10.41 -14.14 13.45
N LYS A 225 -10.99 -13.51 14.48
CA LYS A 225 -11.07 -12.05 14.69
C LYS A 225 -9.80 -11.36 14.24
N SER A 226 -9.90 -10.73 13.09
CA SER A 226 -8.84 -9.94 12.55
C SER A 226 -8.99 -8.54 13.20
N ARG A 227 -7.98 -8.08 13.95
CA ARG A 227 -7.90 -6.69 14.49
C ARG A 227 -7.81 -5.62 13.37
N PHE A 228 -8.07 -5.99 12.12
CA PHE A 228 -7.69 -5.29 10.90
C PHE A 228 -8.64 -4.12 10.58
N GLY A 229 -9.92 -4.20 10.92
CA GLY A 229 -10.90 -3.16 10.57
C GLY A 229 -10.55 -1.78 11.13
N CYS A 230 -10.09 -1.72 12.39
CA CYS A 230 -9.81 -0.45 13.06
C CYS A 230 -8.42 0.11 12.75
N SER A 231 -7.41 -0.76 12.57
CA SER A 231 -6.03 -0.34 12.28
C SER A 231 -5.84 0.05 10.81
N LEU A 232 -6.52 -0.61 9.87
CA LEU A 232 -6.44 -0.33 8.44
C LEU A 232 -7.05 1.03 8.10
N LEU A 233 -8.22 1.35 8.66
CA LEU A 233 -8.88 2.66 8.50
C LEU A 233 -8.01 3.80 9.03
N THR A 234 -7.36 3.60 10.18
CA THR A 234 -6.48 4.60 10.82
C THR A 234 -5.16 4.80 10.06
N LYS A 235 -4.60 3.74 9.47
CA LYS A 235 -3.38 3.83 8.65
C LYS A 235 -3.64 4.39 7.26
N LEU A 236 -4.76 4.04 6.63
CA LEU A 236 -5.18 4.64 5.37
C LEU A 236 -5.44 6.15 5.54
N THR A 237 -6.13 6.57 6.61
CA THR A 237 -6.30 8.02 6.88
C THR A 237 -4.99 8.75 7.10
N ARG A 238 -3.98 8.13 7.75
CA ARG A 238 -2.63 8.71 7.85
C ARG A 238 -1.92 8.83 6.50
N ALA A 239 -2.03 7.81 5.64
CA ALA A 239 -1.44 7.83 4.30
C ALA A 239 -2.08 8.92 3.41
N PHE A 240 -3.40 9.12 3.51
CA PHE A 240 -4.10 10.19 2.80
C PHE A 240 -3.81 11.59 3.40
N ALA A 241 -3.63 11.71 4.71
CA ALA A 241 -3.27 12.97 5.36
C ALA A 241 -1.84 13.43 5.01
N SER A 242 -0.90 12.51 4.77
CA SER A 242 0.47 12.86 4.34
C SER A 242 0.57 13.34 2.88
N CYS A 243 -0.49 13.19 2.08
CA CYS A 243 -0.54 13.73 0.71
C CYS A 243 -1.00 15.19 0.63
N ALA A 244 -1.37 15.81 1.76
CA ALA A 244 -1.66 17.24 1.83
C ALA A 244 -0.39 18.02 2.17
N VAL A 245 0.53 18.14 1.21
CA VAL A 245 1.47 19.27 1.20
C VAL A 245 0.74 20.43 0.53
N PRO A 246 0.61 21.61 1.16
CA PRO A 246 0.03 22.76 0.49
C PRO A 246 0.94 23.17 -0.67
N CYS A 247 0.33 23.37 -1.84
CA CYS A 247 0.97 23.99 -3.01
C CYS A 247 1.65 25.32 -2.64
#